data_AF-A0A920PWN8-F1
#
_entry.id   AF-A0A920PWN8-F1
#
_cell.length_a   1.000
_cell.length_b   1.000
_cell.length_c   1.000
_cell.angle_alpha   90.00
_cell.angle_beta   90.00
_cell.angle_gamma   90.00
#
_symmetry.space_group_name_H-M   'P 1'
#
loop_
_entity.id
_entity.type
_entity.pdbx_description
1 polymer ?
#
loop_
_entity_poly.entity_id
_entity_poly.type
_entity_poly.pdbx_seq_one_letter_code
_entity_poly.pdbx_strand_id
1 'polypeptide(L)' 'MLQGFLGKKIGMTQLFREDGRVVPVTFIEAGPCFVTQVKTKETDGTRQFSLVMAT' A
#
# COMPACT_ATOMS: atom_id res chain seq x y z
N MET A 1 -1.69 -1.69 15.62
CA MET A 1 -2.38 -2.15 14.40
C MET A 1 -1.61 -1.61 13.21
N LEU A 2 -1.32 -2.42 12.20
CA LEU A 2 -0.61 -1.99 11.01
C LEU A 2 -1.62 -1.85 9.86
N GLN A 3 -1.72 -0.67 9.27
CA GLN A 3 -2.48 -0.45 8.04
C GLN A 3 -1.53 -0.48 6.85
N GLY A 4 -1.91 -1.22 5.81
CA GLY A 4 -1.12 -1.36 4.58
C GLY A 4 -2.02 -1.80 3.42
N PHE A 5 -1.54 -1.57 2.20
CA PHE A 5 -2.22 -1.92 0.95
C PHE A 5 -1.20 -2.45 -0.05
N LEU A 6 -1.68 -3.12 -1.10
CA LEU A 6 -0.83 -3.50 -2.22
C LEU A 6 -0.79 -2.35 -3.22
N GLY A 7 0.39 -2.00 -3.71
CA GLY A 7 0.54 -0.97 -4.75
C GLY A 7 1.69 -1.29 -5.70
N LYS A 8 1.59 -0.82 -6.94
CA LYS A 8 2.65 -0.90 -7.96
C LYS A 8 3.40 0.41 -8.04
N LYS A 9 4.73 0.37 -8.07
CA LYS A 9 5.56 1.56 -8.33
C LYS A 9 5.46 1.94 -9.80
N ILE A 10 5.00 3.17 -10.08
CA ILE A 10 4.76 3.65 -11.45
C ILE A 10 5.85 4.61 -11.89
N GLY A 11 6.42 5.36 -10.96
CA GLY A 11 7.47 6.31 -11.29
C GLY A 11 7.86 7.17 -10.11
N MET A 12 8.65 8.20 -10.40
CA MET A 12 9.10 9.18 -9.43
C MET A 12 9.06 10.56 -10.07
N THR A 13 8.74 11.57 -9.27
CA THR A 13 8.79 12.98 -9.66
C THR A 13 9.17 13.82 -8.45
N GLN A 14 9.13 15.13 -8.57
CA GLN A 14 9.42 16.06 -7.50
C GLN A 14 8.28 17.07 -7.33
N LEU A 15 7.95 17.39 -6.08
CA LEU A 15 7.00 18.43 -5.72
C LEU A 15 7.75 19.68 -5.27
N PHE A 16 7.35 20.83 -5.80
CA PHE A 16 7.82 22.13 -5.35
C PHE A 16 6.85 22.67 -4.29
N ARG A 17 7.36 22.96 -3.09
CA ARG A 17 6.57 23.54 -2.02
C ARG A 17 6.64 25.07 -2.07
N GLU A 18 5.67 25.72 -1.45
CA GLU A 18 5.58 27.19 -1.38
C GLU A 18 6.78 27.83 -0.66
N ASP A 19 7.44 27.08 0.24
CA ASP A 19 8.68 27.47 0.92
C ASP A 19 9.94 27.32 0.05
N GLY A 20 9.79 27.00 -1.24
CA GLY A 20 10.88 26.82 -2.21
C GLY A 20 11.59 25.48 -2.13
N ARG A 21 11.17 24.56 -1.25
CA ARG A 21 11.80 23.23 -1.13
C ARG A 21 11.32 22.27 -2.20
N VAL A 22 12.23 21.40 -2.64
CA VAL A 22 11.96 20.31 -3.58
C VAL A 22 11.85 18.99 -2.81
N VAL A 23 10.73 18.30 -2.95
CA VAL A 23 10.47 17.01 -2.29
C VAL A 23 10.37 15.91 -3.35
N PRO A 24 11.28 14.93 -3.39
CA PRO A 24 11.15 13.78 -4.27
C PRO A 24 10.01 12.88 -3.80
N VAL A 25 9.14 12.48 -4.72
CA VAL A 25 7.98 11.63 -4.44
C VAL A 25 7.92 10.45 -5.40
N THR A 26 7.42 9.32 -4.91
CA THR A 26 7.19 8.12 -5.71
C THR A 26 5.70 7.98 -5.99
N PHE A 27 5.34 7.78 -7.25
CA PHE A 27 3.97 7.49 -7.66
C PHE A 27 3.72 5.99 -7.49
N ILE A 28 2.71 5.67 -6.67
CA ILE A 28 2.24 4.31 -6.42
C ILE A 28 0.79 4.23 -6.93
N GLU A 29 0.53 3.30 -7.85
CA GLU A 29 -0.84 2.95 -8.23
C GLU A 29 -1.34 1.89 -7.26
N ALA A 30 -2.48 2.15 -6.65
CA ALA A 30 -3.18 1.20 -5.82
C ALA A 30 -4.59 1.06 -6.37
N GLY A 31 -4.82 -0.02 -7.12
CA GLY A 31 -6.18 -0.45 -7.46
C GLY A 31 -6.92 -0.95 -6.21
N PRO A 32 -8.22 -1.27 -6.32
CA PRO A 32 -8.97 -1.80 -5.19
C PRO A 32 -8.32 -3.09 -4.69
N CYS A 33 -7.95 -3.08 -3.40
CA CYS A 33 -7.32 -4.21 -2.71
C CYS A 33 -8.39 -5.01 -1.95
N PHE A 34 -8.74 -6.18 -2.48
CA PHE A 34 -9.75 -7.06 -1.87
C PHE A 34 -9.09 -8.06 -0.92
N VAL A 35 -9.71 -8.25 0.25
CA VAL A 35 -9.27 -9.28 1.21
C VAL A 35 -9.82 -10.63 0.76
N THR A 36 -8.92 -11.56 0.44
CA THR A 36 -9.28 -12.92 0.00
C THR A 36 -9.28 -13.92 1.14
N GLN A 37 -8.47 -13.69 2.17
CA GLN A 37 -8.37 -14.57 3.33
C GLN A 37 -8.04 -13.79 4.59
N VAL A 38 -8.72 -14.17 5.67
CA VAL A 38 -8.45 -13.69 7.04
C VAL A 38 -7.93 -14.87 7.85
N LYS A 39 -6.66 -14.81 8.26
CA LYS A 39 -6.05 -15.80 9.14
C LYS A 39 -6.10 -15.30 10.58
N THR A 40 -6.63 -16.14 11.45
CA THR A 40 -6.78 -15.85 12.87
C THR A 40 -5.81 -16.70 13.68
N LYS A 41 -5.57 -16.31 14.94
CA LYS A 41 -4.71 -17.11 15.82
C LYS A 41 -5.30 -18.51 16.08
N GLU A 42 -6.62 -18.64 16.13
CA GLU A 42 -7.28 -19.93 16.36
C GLU A 42 -7.16 -20.88 15.16
N THR A 43 -7.19 -20.36 13.93
CA THR A 43 -7.16 -21.18 12.72
C THR A 43 -5.75 -21.47 12.20
N ASP A 44 -4.83 -20.49 12.28
CA ASP A 44 -3.54 -20.52 11.59
C ASP A 44 -2.33 -20.18 12.50
N GLY A 45 -2.55 -20.03 13.80
CA GLY A 45 -1.52 -19.66 14.77
C GLY A 45 -1.00 -18.22 14.65
N THR A 46 -1.40 -17.48 13.62
CA THR A 46 -0.93 -16.12 13.32
C THR A 46 -2.06 -15.23 12.82
N ARG A 47 -2.02 -13.94 13.16
CA ARG A 47 -3.00 -12.95 12.65
C ARG A 47 -2.47 -12.29 11.38
N GLN A 48 -3.04 -12.65 10.23
CA GLN A 48 -2.59 -12.19 8.92
C GLN A 48 -3.76 -12.00 7.95
N PHE A 49 -3.61 -11.09 6.99
CA PHE A 49 -4.60 -10.82 5.95
C PHE A 49 -3.95 -11.01 4.58
N SER A 50 -4.63 -11.73 3.68
CA SER A 50 -4.22 -11.89 2.29
C SER A 50 -4.99 -10.93 1.41
N LEU A 51 -4.27 -10.21 0.55
CA LEU A 51 -4.83 -9.20 -0.35
C LEU A 51 -4.61 -9.61 -1.80
N VAL A 52 -5.57 -9.28 -2.66
CA VAL A 52 -5.39 -9.27 -4.12
C VAL A 52 -5.67 -7.86 -4.62
N MET A 53 -4.83 -7.37 -5.53
CA MET A 53 -5.03 -6.09 -6.19
C MET A 53 -5.66 -6.35 -7.56
N ALA A 54 -6.81 -5.74 -7.82
CA ALA A 54 -7.31 -5.67 -9.19
C ALA A 54 -6.58 -4.54 -9.92
N THR A 55 -6.04 -4.85 -11.10
CA THR A 55 -5.39 -3.91 -12.02
C THR A 55 -6.41 -3.10 -12.80
#